data_AF-A0A5P9HMI7-F1
#
_entry.id   AF-A0A5P9HMI7-F1
#
_cell.length_a   1.000
_cell.length_b   1.000
_cell.length_c   1.000
_cell.angle_alpha   90.00
_cell.angle_beta   90.00
_cell.angle_gamma   90.00
#
_symmetry.space_group_name_H-M   'P 1'
#
loop_
_entity.id
_entity.type
_entity.pdbx_description
1 polymer ?
#
loop_
_entity_poly.entity_id
_entity_poly.type
_entity_poly.pdbx_seq_one_letter_code
_entity_poly.pdbx_strand_id
1 'polypeptide(L)'
;MIDVSSLPYSQKVSHQMLKYIRLARNLSQDRFSEICKINQSVLAKLESNEIVLSPHYESKILEGCRKLSISHNELEAIKTLLEYKNTKNGGN
;
A
#
# COMPACT_ATOMS: atom_id res chain seq x y z
N MET A 1 22.26 -0.36 25.56
CA MET A 1 21.10 -0.98 24.88
C MET A 1 20.35 0.15 24.18
N ILE A 2 20.31 0.15 22.85
CA ILE A 2 19.53 1.14 22.11
C ILE A 2 18.08 0.65 22.18
N ASP A 3 17.23 1.44 22.82
CA ASP A 3 15.79 1.22 22.85
C ASP A 3 15.24 1.40 21.43
N VAL A 4 14.98 0.27 20.75
CA VAL A 4 14.43 0.24 19.38
C VAL A 4 12.92 0.52 19.34
N SER A 5 12.30 0.87 20.48
CA SER A 5 10.83 0.99 20.61
C SER A 5 10.28 2.37 20.24
N SER A 6 11.12 3.32 19.80
CA SER A 6 10.70 4.72 19.57
C SER A 6 11.11 5.26 18.19
N LEU A 7 11.28 4.41 17.19
CA LEU A 7 11.19 4.88 15.81
C LEU A 7 9.72 4.87 15.41
N PRO A 8 9.12 6.01 15.00
CA PRO A 8 7.78 5.97 14.44
C PRO A 8 7.83 4.98 13.28
N TYR A 9 6.97 3.95 13.34
CA TYR A 9 6.87 2.98 12.26
C TYR A 9 6.46 3.77 11.01
N SER A 10 7.45 4.12 10.19
CA SER A 10 7.24 4.86 8.96
C SER A 10 6.58 3.88 8.01
N GLN A 11 5.25 3.98 7.89
CA GLN A 11 4.49 3.14 6.99
C GLN A 11 5.05 3.33 5.58
N LYS A 12 5.54 2.24 4.99
CA LYS A 12 6.15 2.24 3.66
C LYS A 12 5.09 2.26 2.56
N VAL A 13 3.86 1.90 2.90
CA VAL A 13 2.71 1.89 2.01
C VAL A 13 1.49 2.46 2.73
N SER A 14 0.68 3.23 2.02
CA SER A 14 -0.59 3.77 2.53
C SER A 14 -1.78 3.11 1.82
N HIS A 15 -2.97 3.16 2.44
CA HIS A 15 -4.23 2.68 1.86
C HIS A 15 -4.45 3.09 0.40
N GLN A 16 -4.20 4.37 0.12
CA GLN A 16 -4.35 4.93 -1.21
C GLN A 16 -3.39 4.29 -2.22
N MET A 17 -2.17 3.92 -1.80
CA MET A 17 -1.16 3.32 -2.67
C MET A 17 -1.57 1.92 -3.17
N LEU A 18 -2.24 1.11 -2.35
CA LEU A 18 -2.59 -0.29 -2.69
C LEU A 18 -3.29 -0.39 -4.05
N LYS A 19 -4.27 0.49 -4.28
CA LYS A 19 -5.02 0.53 -5.54
C LYS A 19 -4.11 0.81 -6.74
N TYR A 20 -3.19 1.76 -6.63
CA TYR A 20 -2.29 2.12 -7.74
C TYR A 20 -1.21 1.07 -7.95
N ILE A 21 -0.70 0.45 -6.88
CA ILE A 21 0.22 -0.69 -6.94
C ILE A 21 -0.39 -1.83 -7.76
N ARG A 22 -1.66 -2.15 -7.47
CA ARG A 22 -2.42 -3.17 -8.21
C ARG A 22 -2.61 -2.79 -9.68
N LEU A 23 -3.04 -1.55 -9.95
CA LEU A 23 -3.28 -1.06 -11.31
C LEU A 23 -1.99 -0.94 -12.13
N ALA A 24 -0.84 -0.65 -11.52
CA ALA A 24 0.47 -0.60 -12.18
C ALA A 24 0.91 -1.95 -12.77
N ARG A 25 0.25 -3.05 -12.40
CA ARG A 25 0.44 -4.39 -12.96
C ARG A 25 -0.80 -4.92 -13.69
N ASN A 26 -1.80 -4.06 -13.91
CA ASN A 26 -3.07 -4.41 -14.54
C ASN A 26 -3.76 -5.61 -13.86
N LEU A 27 -3.71 -5.68 -12.53
CA LEU A 27 -4.28 -6.79 -11.77
C LEU A 27 -5.70 -6.49 -11.30
N SER A 28 -6.56 -7.52 -11.35
CA SER A 28 -7.83 -7.50 -10.61
C SER A 28 -7.57 -7.56 -9.11
N GLN A 29 -8.57 -7.18 -8.33
CA GLN A 29 -8.49 -7.25 -6.87
C GLN A 29 -8.32 -8.68 -6.38
N ASP A 30 -8.98 -9.66 -7.01
CA ASP A 30 -8.84 -11.08 -6.67
C ASP A 30 -7.40 -11.55 -6.87
N ARG A 31 -6.79 -11.26 -8.01
CA ARG A 31 -5.39 -11.66 -8.29
C ARG A 31 -4.42 -11.00 -7.34
N PHE A 32 -4.60 -9.71 -7.05
CA PHE A 32 -3.74 -9.03 -6.10
C PHE A 32 -3.88 -9.61 -4.68
N SER A 33 -5.11 -9.97 -4.29
CA SER A 33 -5.40 -10.60 -3.00
C SER A 33 -4.71 -11.97 -2.85
N GLU A 34 -4.72 -12.80 -3.90
CA GLU A 34 -4.02 -14.08 -3.96
C GLU A 34 -2.51 -13.90 -3.79
N ILE A 35 -1.92 -12.93 -4.50
CA ILE A 35 -0.48 -12.64 -4.47
C ILE A 35 -0.05 -12.19 -3.08
N CYS A 36 -0.80 -11.27 -2.48
CA CYS A 36 -0.58 -10.75 -1.13
C CYS A 36 -0.98 -11.73 -0.03
N LYS A 37 -1.69 -12.83 -0.35
CA LYS A 37 -2.25 -13.77 0.63
C LYS A 37 -3.17 -13.08 1.65
N ILE A 38 -4.02 -12.17 1.16
CA ILE A 38 -5.03 -11.45 1.94
C ILE A 38 -6.39 -11.81 1.34
N ASN A 39 -7.42 -11.98 2.18
CA ASN A 39 -8.78 -12.18 1.67
C ASN A 39 -9.20 -11.01 0.77
N GLN A 40 -9.83 -11.29 -0.38
CA GLN A 40 -10.21 -10.24 -1.34
C GLN A 40 -11.08 -9.15 -0.71
N SER A 41 -12.04 -9.53 0.14
CA SER A 41 -12.94 -8.58 0.81
C SER A 41 -12.20 -7.72 1.84
N VAL A 42 -11.15 -8.25 2.46
CA VAL A 42 -10.27 -7.50 3.37
C VAL A 42 -9.42 -6.52 2.56
N LEU A 43 -8.87 -6.96 1.43
CA LEU A 43 -8.15 -6.08 0.51
C LEU A 43 -9.05 -4.95 -0.01
N ALA A 44 -10.33 -5.22 -0.27
CA ALA A 44 -11.32 -4.21 -0.67
C ALA A 44 -11.40 -3.10 0.37
N LYS A 45 -11.62 -3.51 1.63
CA LYS A 45 -11.73 -2.61 2.78
C LYS A 45 -10.45 -1.83 3.05
N LEU A 46 -9.30 -2.45 2.77
CA LEU A 46 -8.00 -1.75 2.85
C LEU A 46 -7.87 -0.70 1.75
N GLU A 47 -8.24 -1.01 0.50
CA GLU A 47 -8.22 -0.05 -0.63
C GLU A 47 -9.21 1.11 -0.43
N SER A 48 -10.36 0.86 0.21
CA SER A 48 -11.38 1.87 0.53
C SER A 48 -11.15 2.60 1.87
N ASN A 49 -10.07 2.29 2.60
CA ASN A 49 -9.76 2.86 3.91
C ASN A 49 -10.86 2.61 4.98
N GLU A 50 -11.64 1.53 4.83
CA GLU A 50 -12.66 1.11 5.81
C GLU A 50 -12.06 0.38 7.02
N ILE A 51 -10.90 -0.24 6.84
CA ILE A 51 -10.15 -0.88 7.93
C ILE A 51 -8.72 -0.37 7.94
N VAL A 52 -8.09 -0.38 9.12
CA VAL A 52 -6.73 0.11 9.32
C VAL A 52 -5.70 -0.84 8.69
N LEU A 53 -4.72 -0.26 8.00
CA LEU A 53 -3.55 -0.97 7.48
C LEU A 53 -2.61 -1.27 8.65
N SER A 54 -2.87 -2.40 9.30
CA SER A 54 -2.02 -2.89 10.38
C SER A 54 -0.64 -3.35 9.86
N PRO A 55 0.38 -3.42 10.73
CA PRO A 55 1.71 -3.92 10.35
C PRO A 55 1.67 -5.33 9.72
N HIS A 56 0.70 -6.16 10.11
CA HIS A 56 0.47 -7.47 9.52
C HIS A 56 0.08 -7.37 8.04
N TYR A 57 -0.91 -6.55 7.71
CA TYR A 57 -1.34 -6.35 6.32
C TYR A 57 -0.28 -5.64 5.50
N GLU A 58 0.38 -4.64 6.06
CA GLU A 58 1.51 -3.97 5.41
C GLU A 58 2.61 -4.95 5.01
N SER A 59 3.02 -5.85 5.92
CA SER A 59 4.01 -6.88 5.62
C SER A 59 3.58 -7.78 4.45
N LYS A 60 2.33 -8.23 4.44
CA LYS A 60 1.74 -9.04 3.36
C LYS A 60 1.71 -8.31 2.01
N ILE A 61 1.38 -7.03 2.02
CA ILE A 61 1.38 -6.19 0.81
C ILE A 61 2.80 -6.01 0.29
N LEU A 62 3.78 -5.71 1.16
CA LEU A 62 5.18 -5.59 0.78
C LEU A 62 5.77 -6.91 0.25
N GLU A 63 5.36 -8.05 0.81
CA GLU A 63 5.66 -9.37 0.21
C GLU A 63 5.06 -9.53 -1.19
N GLY A 64 3.81 -9.11 -1.39
CA GLY A 64 3.16 -9.09 -2.70
C GLY A 64 3.88 -8.20 -3.71
N CYS A 65 4.26 -6.99 -3.32
CA CYS A 65 5.05 -6.07 -4.15
C CYS A 65 6.38 -6.69 -4.57
N ARG A 66 7.07 -7.39 -3.66
CA ARG A 66 8.32 -8.10 -3.96
C ARG A 66 8.10 -9.21 -5.00
N LYS A 67 7.01 -9.99 -4.90
CA LYS A 67 6.66 -11.02 -5.90
C LYS A 67 6.32 -10.43 -7.26
N LEU A 68 5.77 -9.22 -7.29
CA LEU A 68 5.44 -8.49 -8.52
C LEU A 68 6.62 -7.68 -9.09
N SER A 69 7.81 -7.84 -8.51
CA SER A 69 9.02 -7.10 -8.87
C SER A 69 8.77 -5.58 -8.92
N ILE A 70 7.98 -5.07 -7.98
CA ILE A 70 7.75 -3.63 -7.85
C ILE A 70 8.97 -3.04 -7.15
N SER A 71 9.68 -2.18 -7.87
CA SER A 71 10.87 -1.51 -7.38
C SER A 71 10.52 -0.44 -6.34
N HIS A 72 11.51 -0.06 -5.52
CA HIS A 72 11.35 1.04 -4.59
C HIS A 72 11.00 2.36 -5.32
N ASN A 73 11.63 2.62 -6.47
CA ASN A 73 11.37 3.80 -7.28
C ASN A 73 9.92 3.88 -7.77
N GLU A 74 9.30 2.74 -8.12
CA GLU A 74 7.89 2.70 -8.49
C GLU A 74 6.98 3.02 -7.29
N LEU A 75 7.29 2.51 -6.10
CA LEU A 75 6.53 2.82 -4.89
C LEU A 75 6.63 4.32 -4.55
N GLU A 76 7.82 4.91 -4.62
CA GLU A 76 8.02 6.35 -4.41
C GLU A 76 7.28 7.18 -5.47
N ALA A 77 7.33 6.78 -6.75
CA ALA A 77 6.59 7.46 -7.80
C ALA A 77 5.07 7.43 -7.55
N ILE A 78 4.51 6.29 -7.13
CA ILE A 78 3.09 6.18 -6.76
C ILE A 78 2.76 7.08 -5.57
N LYS A 79 3.63 7.13 -4.56
CA LYS A 79 3.46 7.99 -3.39
C LYS A 79 3.44 9.47 -3.79
N THR A 80 4.42 9.93 -4.58
CA THR A 80 4.47 11.30 -5.09
C THR A 80 3.24 11.66 -5.93
N LEU A 81 2.76 10.76 -6.79
CA LEU A 81 1.52 10.98 -7.56
C LEU A 81 0.30 11.18 -6.67
N LEU A 82 0.21 10.41 -5.58
CA LEU A 82 -0.87 10.54 -4.59
C LEU A 82 -0.78 11.83 -3.80
N GLU A 83 0.42 12.23 -3.38
CA GLU A 83 0.66 13.51 -2.70
C GLU A 83 0.15 14.67 -3.57
N TYR A 84 0.53 14.71 -4.86
CA TYR A 84 0.02 15.73 -5.79
C TYR A 84 -1.50 15.71 -5.96
N LYS A 85 -2.11 14.52 -6.01
CA LYS A 85 -3.56 14.38 -6.12
C LYS A 85 -4.26 14.90 -4.87
N ASN A 86 -3.71 14.65 -3.68
CA ASN A 86 -4.26 15.13 -2.43
C ASN A 86 -4.08 16.65 -2.29
N THR A 87 -2.92 17.21 -2.69
CA THR A 87 -2.68 18.65 -2.68
C THR A 87 -3.64 19.42 -3.61
N LYS A 88 -3.94 18.87 -4.80
CA LYS A 88 -4.91 19.51 -5.72
C LYS A 88 -6.36 19.48 -5.23
N ASN A 89 -6.71 18.58 -4.30
CA ASN A 89 -8.04 18.53 -3.69
C ASN A 89 -8.14 19.30 -2.36
N GLY A 90 -7.04 19.89 -1.88
CA GLY A 90 -7.01 20.76 -0.69
C GLY A 90 -7.09 22.26 -1.01
N GLY A 91 -7.49 22.62 -2.23
CA GLY A 91 -7.70 23.99 -2.67
C GLY A 91 -9.15 24.22 -3.07
N ASN A 92 -10.06 24.18 -2.08
CA ASN A 92 -11.29 24.99 -2.02
C ASN A 92 -11.89 24.92 -0.61
#